data_AF-A0A6V6YXC1-F1
#
_entry.id   AF-A0A6V6YXC1-F1
#
_cell.length_a   1.000
_cell.length_b   1.000
_cell.length_c   1.000
_cell.angle_alpha   90.00
_cell.angle_beta   90.00
_cell.angle_gamma   90.00
#
_symmetry.space_group_name_H-M   'P 1'
#
loop_
_entity.id
_entity.type
_entity.pdbx_description
1 polymer ?
#
loop_
_entity_poly.entity_id
_entity_poly.type
_entity_poly.pdbx_seq_one_letter_code
_entity_poly.pdbx_strand_id
1 'polypeptide(L)' 'MLFDEKQIQNIIKDSQSTIVTVSRDFFVISKSGRRSEIEELYAKFKPYGIMQFVRSGRISVSKEKMEISSLLLEELK' A
#
# COMPACT_ATOMS: atom_id res chain seq x y z
N MET A 1 6.52 -4.57 23.57
CA MET A 1 7.05 -4.88 22.22
C MET A 1 7.05 -3.58 21.40
N LEU A 2 7.85 -3.46 20.34
CA LEU A 2 7.84 -2.27 19.45
C LEU A 2 6.41 -1.95 18.93
N PHE A 3 5.57 -2.98 18.84
CA PHE A 3 4.17 -2.90 18.42
C PHE A 3 3.19 -2.44 19.53
N ASP A 4 3.59 -2.36 20.79
CA ASP A 4 2.69 -1.97 21.91
C ASP A 4 2.56 -0.45 22.07
N GLU A 5 3.31 0.33 21.30
CA GLU A 5 3.16 1.78 21.28
C GLU A 5 1.84 2.17 20.63
N LYS A 6 0.95 2.80 21.41
CA LYS A 6 -0.36 3.28 20.95
C LYS A 6 -0.26 4.15 19.69
N GLN A 7 0.83 4.92 19.56
CA GLN A 7 1.05 5.79 18.40
C GLN A 7 1.20 4.99 17.10
N ILE A 8 2.01 3.93 17.11
CA ILE A 8 2.22 3.04 15.94
C ILE A 8 0.90 2.36 15.56
N GLN A 9 0.16 1.83 16.54
CA GLN A 9 -1.13 1.19 16.27
C GLN A 9 -2.15 2.16 15.67
N ASN A 10 -2.20 3.41 16.14
CA ASN A 10 -3.07 4.43 15.60
C ASN A 10 -2.68 4.79 14.16
N ILE A 11 -1.39 4.97 13.87
CA ILE A 11 -0.91 5.24 12.50
C ILE A 11 -1.32 4.11 11.54
N ILE A 12 -1.18 2.85 11.95
CA ILE A 12 -1.57 1.69 11.13
C ILE A 12 -3.09 1.67 10.88
N LYS A 13 -3.89 1.91 11.93
CA LYS A 13 -5.36 1.97 11.82
C LYS A 13 -5.82 3.11 10.92
N ASP A 14 -5.30 4.32 11.14
CA ASP A 14 -5.69 5.52 10.38
C ASP A 14 -5.28 5.41 8.91
N SER A 15 -4.15 4.74 8.64
CA SER A 15 -3.65 4.55 7.28
C SER A 15 -4.34 3.42 6.51
N GLN A 16 -5.27 2.68 7.12
CA GLN A 16 -5.89 1.49 6.51
C GLN A 16 -4.84 0.50 5.96
N SER A 17 -3.70 0.40 6.63
CA SER A 17 -2.62 -0.52 6.25
C SER A 17 -2.87 -1.90 6.81
N THR A 18 -2.42 -2.94 6.11
CA THR A 18 -2.50 -4.32 6.60
C THR A 18 -1.18 -4.73 7.24
N ILE A 19 -1.25 -5.35 8.41
CA ILE A 19 -0.07 -5.92 9.06
C ILE A 19 0.18 -7.29 8.47
N VAL A 20 1.35 -7.47 7.87
CA VAL A 20 1.75 -8.74 7.24
C VAL A 20 2.46 -9.64 8.26
N THR A 21 3.30 -9.06 9.10
CA THR A 21 4.11 -9.81 10.07
C THR A 21 4.38 -8.96 11.30
N VAL A 22 4.33 -9.59 12.47
CA VAL A 22 4.73 -8.99 13.75
C VAL A 22 5.76 -9.91 14.40
N SER A 23 6.94 -9.37 14.69
CA SER A 23 8.00 -10.00 15.47
C SER A 23 8.33 -9.12 16.68
N ARG A 24 9.15 -9.64 17.59
CA ARG A 24 9.58 -8.87 18.77
C ARG A 24 10.37 -7.61 18.39
N ASP A 25 11.16 -7.71 17.32
CA ASP A 25 12.14 -6.70 16.92
C ASP A 25 11.69 -5.86 15.72
N PHE A 26 10.76 -6.37 14.90
CA PHE A 26 10.28 -5.68 13.70
C PHE A 26 8.83 -6.05 13.37
N PHE A 27 8.21 -5.24 12.52
CA PHE A 27 6.93 -5.56 11.92
C PHE A 27 6.94 -5.13 10.45
N VAL A 28 6.07 -5.76 9.65
CA VAL A 28 5.93 -5.48 8.23
C VAL A 28 4.50 -5.05 7.97
N ILE A 29 4.35 -3.90 7.31
CA ILE A 29 3.05 -3.39 6.86
C ILE A 29 3.00 -3.34 5.34
N SER A 30 1.82 -3.60 4.79
CA SER A 30 1.50 -3.35 3.39
C SER A 30 0.40 -2.30 3.30
N LYS A 31 0.56 -1.37 2.35
CA LYS A 31 -0.46 -0.39 2.02
C LYS A 31 -0.60 -0.28 0.51
N SER A 32 -1.84 -0.38 0.07
CA SER A 32 -2.25 0.00 -1.28
C SER A 32 -2.90 1.38 -1.21
N GLY A 33 -2.59 2.24 -2.17
CA GLY A 33 -3.13 3.60 -2.15
C GLY A 33 -2.50 4.51 -3.19
N ARG A 34 -2.90 5.78 -3.15
CA ARG A 34 -2.30 6.83 -3.97
C ARG A 34 -0.89 7.14 -3.47
N ARG A 35 -0.06 7.67 -4.37
CA ARG A 35 1.31 8.06 -4.05
C ARG A 35 1.41 8.97 -2.82
N SER A 36 0.52 9.95 -2.71
CA SER A 36 0.47 10.89 -1.57
C SER A 36 0.25 10.18 -0.23
N GLU A 37 -0.63 9.18 -0.20
CA GLU A 37 -0.95 8.44 1.02
C GLU A 37 0.22 7.55 1.46
N ILE A 38 0.95 6.97 0.49
CA ILE A 38 2.16 6.19 0.78
C ILE A 38 3.28 7.10 1.29
N GLU A 39 3.47 8.28 0.69
CA GLU A 39 4.48 9.25 1.13
C GLU A 39 4.18 9.80 2.52
N GLU A 40 2.91 10.09 2.82
CA GLU A 40 2.48 10.49 4.16
C GLU A 40 2.74 9.40 5.19
N LEU A 41 2.42 8.14 4.86
CA LEU A 41 2.67 7.01 5.74
C LEU A 41 4.17 6.81 5.99
N TYR A 42 4.98 6.92 4.94
CA TYR A 42 6.44 6.86 5.04
C TYR A 42 6.97 7.96 5.97
N ALA A 43 6.48 9.20 5.83
CA ALA A 43 6.87 10.31 6.69
C ALA A 43 6.47 10.09 8.16
N LYS A 44 5.30 9.52 8.42
CA LYS A 44 4.83 9.15 9.77
C LYS A 44 5.71 8.07 10.41
N PHE A 45 6.19 7.10 9.64
CA PHE A 45 7.06 6.03 10.15
C PHE A 45 8.55 6.37 10.19
N LYS A 46 8.99 7.40 9.46
CA LYS A 46 10.39 7.81 9.40
C LYS A 46 11.04 8.05 10.78
N PRO A 47 10.38 8.70 11.77
CA PRO A 47 10.96 8.90 13.10
C PRO A 47 11.20 7.61 13.89
N TYR A 48 10.42 6.55 13.60
CA TYR A 48 10.51 5.26 14.29
C TYR A 48 11.60 4.33 13.70
N GLY A 49 12.23 4.74 12.59
CA GLY A 49 13.26 3.95 11.92
C GLY A 49 12.68 2.95 10.93
N ILE A 50 12.85 3.22 9.64
CA ILE A 50 12.43 2.31 8.56
C ILE A 50 13.64 1.46 8.16
N MET A 51 13.55 0.15 8.40
CA MET A 51 14.61 -0.79 8.01
C MET A 51 14.67 -1.01 6.49
N GLN A 52 13.51 -1.21 5.87
CA GLN A 52 13.38 -1.45 4.44
C GLN A 52 12.08 -0.82 3.93
N PHE A 53 12.14 -0.22 2.75
CA PHE A 53 10.98 0.31 2.05
C PHE A 53 10.99 -0.18 0.61
N VAL A 54 9.95 -0.91 0.23
CA VAL A 54 9.72 -1.39 -1.14
C VAL A 54 8.36 -0.89 -1.59
N ARG A 55 8.29 -0.37 -2.81
CA ARG A 55 7.02 0.01 -3.45
C ARG A 55 6.96 -0.57 -4.85
N SER A 56 5.76 -0.95 -5.27
CA SER A 56 5.48 -1.21 -6.67
C SER A 56 5.45 0.10 -7.48
N GLY A 57 5.52 -0.02 -8.80
CA GLY A 57 5.24 1.09 -9.71
C GLY A 57 3.77 1.53 -9.65
N ARG A 58 3.47 2.67 -10.28
CA ARG A 58 2.07 3.11 -10.44
C ARG A 58 1.36 2.18 -11.41
N ILE A 59 0.27 1.58 -10.96
CA ILE A 59 -0.70 0.89 -11.81
C ILE A 59 -1.91 1.83 -11.92
N SER A 60 -2.37 2.08 -13.14
CA SER A 60 -3.52 2.94 -13.41
C SER A 60 -4.39 2.28 -14.47
N VAL A 61 -5.68 2.19 -14.20
CA VAL A 61 -6.68 1.62 -15.10
C VAL A 61 -7.70 2.72 -15.39
N SER A 62 -8.11 2.84 -16.65
CA SER A 62 -9.18 3.77 -17.03
C SER A 62 -10.46 3.38 -16.29
N LYS A 63 -11.19 4.37 -15.78
CA LYS A 63 -12.52 4.12 -15.20
C LYS A 63 -13.59 3.90 -16.26
N GLU A 64 -13.33 4.37 -17.48
CA GLU A 64 -14.22 4.17 -18.61
C GLU A 64 -14.21 2.70 -19.03
N LYS A 65 -15.40 2.20 -19.38
CA LYS A 65 -15.59 0.84 -19.88
C LYS A 65 -14.85 0.72 -21.20
N MET A 66 -13.78 -0.06 -21.21
CA MET A 66 -13.12 -0.46 -22.45
C MET A 66 -13.87 -1.67 -23.01
N GLU A 67 -14.40 -1.58 -24.23
CA GLU A 67 -15.11 -2.68 -24.90
C GLU A 67 -14.12 -3.69 -25.51
N ILE A 68 -13.20 -4.20 -24.69
CA ILE A 68 -12.13 -5.11 -25.12
C ILE A 68 -12.74 -6.37 -25.78
N SER A 69 -13.86 -6.87 -25.26
CA SER A 69 -14.57 -8.01 -25.84
C SER A 69 -15.06 -7.73 -27.27
N SER A 70 -15.55 -6.52 -27.55
CA SER A 70 -16.03 -6.12 -28.88
C SER A 70 -14.86 -6.01 -29.87
N LEU A 71 -13.73 -5.45 -29.43
CA LEU A 71 -12.50 -5.31 -30.22
C LEU A 71 -11.87 -6.67 -30.55
N LEU A 72 -11.79 -7.59 -29.57
CA LEU A 72 -11.22 -8.92 -29.78
C LEU A 72 -12.09 -9.81 -30.70
N LEU A 73 -13.41 -9.62 -30.69
CA LEU A 73 -14.33 -10.32 -31.60
C LEU A 73 -14.23 -9.82 -33.05
N GLU A 74 -13.83 -8.57 -33.27
CA GLU A 74 -13.55 -8.03 -34.61
C GLU A 74 -12.24 -8.56 -35.19
N GLU A 75 -11.18 -8.73 -34.39
CA GLU A 75 -9.89 -9.27 -34.84
C GLU A 75 -9.91 -10.78 -35.13
N LEU A 76 -10.89 -11.51 -34.58
CA LEU A 76 -11.07 -12.95 -34.80
C LEU A 76 -11.95 -13.28 -36.03
N LYS A 77 -12.41 -12.28 -36.78
CA LYS A 77 -13.10 -12.43 -38.07
C LYS A 77 -12.15 -12.29 -39.24
#